data_AF-A0A5B7G2M1-F1
#
_entry.id   AF-A0A5B7G2M1-F1
#
_cell.length_a   1.000
_cell.length_b   1.000
_cell.length_c   1.000
_cell.angle_alpha   90.00
_cell.angle_beta   90.00
_cell.angle_gamma   90.00
#
_symmetry.space_group_name_H-M   'P 1'
#
loop_
_entity.id
_entity.type
_entity.pdbx_description
1 polymer ?
#
loop_
_entity_poly.entity_id
_entity_poly.type
_entity_poly.pdbx_seq_one_letter_code
_entity_poly.pdbx_strand_id
1 'polypeptide(L)'
;MSPGKRRFSGLGEVMRRVAALELTHLPQEVDSCCMIYLPHVGYLLAFPPSPELDASLSPAGYSLPGLHFMFKTADMVFYKSDTCYELDRELGDIHVEIANHETRIMLRLMDALLHHAHAFLALVDRALMLDW
;
A
#
# COMPACT_ATOMS: atom_id res chain seq x y z
N MET A 1 -11.07 14.90 16.30
CA MET A 1 -10.44 13.97 15.32
C MET A 1 -10.66 14.54 13.92
N SER A 2 -9.62 14.66 13.10
CA SER A 2 -9.73 15.17 11.72
C SER A 2 -10.60 14.24 10.85
N PRO A 3 -11.34 14.78 9.86
CA PRO A 3 -12.25 14.00 9.01
C PRO A 3 -11.58 12.82 8.29
N GLY A 4 -10.33 12.95 7.86
CA GLY A 4 -9.57 11.86 7.23
C GLY A 4 -9.33 10.65 8.14
N LYS A 5 -9.18 10.87 9.46
CA LYS A 5 -8.86 9.80 10.42
C LYS A 5 -10.03 8.85 10.69
N ARG A 6 -11.28 9.31 10.49
CA ARG A 6 -12.51 8.49 10.61
C ARG A 6 -12.78 7.62 9.39
N ARG A 7 -12.39 8.09 8.20
CA ARG A 7 -12.54 7.30 6.96
C ARG A 7 -11.56 6.14 6.92
N PHE A 8 -10.35 6.33 7.45
CA PHE A 8 -9.33 5.29 7.53
C PHE A 8 -9.69 4.16 8.51
N SER A 9 -10.39 4.44 9.62
CA SER A 9 -10.76 3.39 10.58
C SER A 9 -11.79 2.38 10.05
N GLY A 10 -12.62 2.78 9.08
CA GLY A 10 -13.56 1.88 8.41
C GLY A 10 -13.00 1.20 7.17
N LEU A 11 -11.87 1.70 6.64
CA LEU A 11 -11.30 1.24 5.39
C LEU A 11 -10.94 -0.26 5.45
N GLY A 12 -10.27 -0.72 6.50
CA GLY A 12 -9.91 -2.14 6.64
C GLY A 12 -11.11 -3.09 6.67
N GLU A 13 -12.28 -2.63 7.11
CA GLU A 13 -13.52 -3.42 7.03
C GLU A 13 -14.10 -3.43 5.61
N VAL A 14 -14.13 -2.27 4.95
CA VAL A 14 -14.52 -2.16 3.53
C VAL A 14 -13.63 -3.07 2.68
N MET A 15 -12.31 -3.01 2.87
CA MET A 15 -11.35 -3.81 2.13
C MET A 15 -11.58 -5.31 2.29
N ARG A 16 -11.86 -5.77 3.52
CA ARG A 16 -12.17 -7.18 3.79
C ARG A 16 -13.50 -7.61 3.17
N ARG A 17 -14.53 -6.77 3.22
CA ARG A 17 -15.84 -7.08 2.61
C ARG A 17 -15.74 -7.13 1.08
N VAL A 18 -15.00 -6.21 0.48
CA VAL A 18 -14.74 -6.22 -0.97
C VAL A 18 -13.95 -7.47 -1.36
N ALA A 19 -12.89 -7.82 -0.63
CA ALA A 19 -12.13 -9.05 -0.90
C ALA A 19 -13.03 -10.30 -0.81
N ALA A 20 -13.90 -10.40 0.21
CA ALA A 20 -14.82 -11.51 0.34
C ALA A 20 -15.84 -11.60 -0.81
N LEU A 21 -16.28 -10.46 -1.34
CA LEU A 21 -17.16 -10.40 -2.51
C LEU A 21 -16.41 -10.83 -3.79
N GLU A 22 -15.22 -10.26 -4.03
CA GLU A 22 -14.36 -10.59 -5.16
C GLU A 22 -14.02 -12.09 -5.20
N LEU A 23 -13.77 -12.72 -4.03
CA LEU A 23 -13.51 -14.16 -3.95
C LEU A 23 -14.63 -15.02 -4.56
N THR A 24 -15.89 -14.57 -4.51
CA THR A 24 -17.02 -15.29 -5.12
C THR A 24 -17.06 -15.20 -6.65
N HIS A 25 -16.36 -14.21 -7.21
CA HIS A 25 -16.23 -14.00 -8.65
C HIS A 25 -14.91 -14.56 -9.21
N LEU A 26 -13.99 -14.98 -8.33
CA LEU A 26 -12.74 -15.60 -8.71
C LEU A 26 -12.93 -17.07 -9.14
N PRO A 27 -11.99 -17.61 -9.93
CA PRO A 27 -11.96 -19.03 -10.25
C PRO A 27 -11.93 -19.90 -8.98
N GLN A 28 -12.48 -21.11 -9.07
CA GLN A 28 -12.62 -22.02 -7.93
C GLN A 28 -11.26 -22.47 -7.36
N GLU A 29 -10.20 -22.33 -8.14
CA GLU A 29 -8.81 -22.61 -7.78
C GLU A 29 -8.20 -21.58 -6.82
N VAL A 30 -8.92 -20.48 -6.53
CA VAL A 30 -8.48 -19.44 -5.59
C VAL A 30 -9.24 -19.57 -4.27
N ASP A 31 -8.59 -20.16 -3.26
CA ASP A 31 -9.20 -20.39 -1.94
C ASP A 31 -9.26 -19.14 -1.05
N SER A 32 -8.42 -18.14 -1.34
CA SER A 32 -8.37 -16.91 -0.55
C SER A 32 -7.85 -15.75 -1.39
N CYS A 33 -8.36 -14.55 -1.10
CA CYS A 33 -7.82 -13.31 -1.64
C CYS A 33 -7.81 -12.22 -0.58
N CYS A 34 -6.97 -11.22 -0.80
CA CYS A 34 -6.90 -10.02 0.00
C CYS A 34 -6.84 -8.81 -0.92
N MET A 35 -7.27 -7.67 -0.38
CA MET A 35 -7.24 -6.41 -1.09
C MET A 35 -6.16 -5.54 -0.44
N ILE A 36 -5.29 -4.95 -1.26
CA ILE A 36 -4.14 -4.18 -0.81
C ILE A 36 -4.09 -2.83 -1.53
N TYR A 37 -3.35 -1.88 -0.97
CA TYR A 37 -3.12 -0.57 -1.59
C TYR A 37 -1.62 -0.32 -1.78
N LEU A 38 -1.22 0.07 -2.99
CA LEU A 38 0.14 0.51 -3.32
C LEU A 38 0.10 1.95 -3.82
N PRO A 39 0.83 2.91 -3.24
CA PRO A 39 0.69 4.35 -3.55
C PRO A 39 0.80 4.75 -5.02
N HIS A 40 1.60 4.04 -5.83
CA HIS A 40 1.79 4.34 -7.25
C HIS A 40 0.93 3.48 -8.19
N VAL A 41 0.33 2.41 -7.67
CA VAL A 41 -0.44 1.46 -8.48
C VAL A 41 -1.93 1.56 -8.18
N GLY A 42 -2.29 1.87 -6.94
CA GLY A 42 -3.66 1.89 -6.42
C GLY A 42 -4.01 0.64 -5.64
N TYR A 43 -5.31 0.40 -5.51
CA TYR A 43 -5.86 -0.82 -4.95
C TYR A 43 -5.66 -2.02 -5.87
N LEU A 44 -5.35 -3.16 -5.28
CA LEU A 44 -5.09 -4.42 -5.97
C LEU A 44 -5.74 -5.57 -5.24
N LEU A 45 -6.22 -6.54 -6.02
CA LEU A 45 -6.60 -7.85 -5.54
C LEU A 45 -5.37 -8.76 -5.58
N ALA A 46 -5.06 -9.41 -4.46
CA ALA A 46 -3.91 -10.28 -4.32
C ALA A 46 -4.31 -11.64 -3.76
N PHE A 47 -3.70 -12.70 -4.29
CA PHE A 47 -3.93 -14.07 -3.84
C PHE A 47 -2.72 -14.96 -4.17
N PRO A 48 -2.53 -16.09 -3.47
CA PRO A 48 -1.40 -16.97 -3.75
C PRO A 48 -1.51 -17.60 -5.15
N PRO A 49 -0.39 -17.78 -5.86
CA PRO A 49 -0.39 -18.56 -7.09
C PRO A 49 -0.71 -20.03 -6.78
N SER A 50 -1.52 -20.67 -7.61
CA SER A 50 -1.75 -22.12 -7.54
C SER A 50 -1.34 -22.80 -8.85
N PRO A 51 -0.84 -24.05 -8.79
CA PRO A 51 -0.49 -24.81 -10.01
C PRO A 51 -1.70 -25.00 -10.93
N GLU A 52 -2.91 -25.14 -10.36
CA GLU A 52 -4.15 -25.23 -11.15
C GLU A 52 -4.45 -23.92 -11.87
N LEU A 53 -4.24 -22.77 -11.21
CA LEU A 53 -4.40 -21.46 -11.83
C LEU A 53 -3.36 -21.26 -12.95
N ASP A 54 -2.09 -21.55 -12.70
CA ASP A 54 -1.03 -21.45 -13.71
C ASP A 54 -1.28 -22.38 -14.92
N ALA A 55 -1.92 -23.53 -14.72
CA ALA A 55 -2.28 -24.47 -15.78
C ALA A 55 -3.59 -24.09 -16.52
N SER A 56 -4.53 -23.45 -15.83
CA SER A 56 -5.81 -22.96 -16.36
C SER A 56 -5.63 -21.69 -17.20
N LEU A 57 -4.61 -20.90 -16.88
CA LEU A 57 -4.23 -19.72 -17.62
C LEU A 57 -3.61 -20.12 -18.97
N SER A 58 -4.15 -19.53 -20.04
CA SER A 58 -3.69 -19.72 -21.43
C SER A 58 -2.16 -19.69 -21.54
N PRO A 59 -1.55 -20.40 -22.51
CA PRO A 59 -0.12 -20.30 -22.82
C PRO A 59 0.37 -18.86 -23.13
N ALA A 60 -0.56 -17.90 -23.30
CA ALA A 60 -0.30 -16.47 -23.46
C ALA A 60 -0.28 -15.65 -22.13
N GLY A 61 -0.41 -16.28 -20.96
CA GLY A 61 -0.22 -15.66 -19.65
C GLY A 61 -1.49 -15.19 -18.94
N TYR A 62 -1.41 -15.14 -17.60
CA TYR A 62 -2.20 -14.50 -16.52
C TYR A 62 -3.49 -13.70 -16.82
N SER A 63 -4.23 -13.96 -17.89
CA SER A 63 -5.44 -13.25 -18.28
C SER A 63 -6.68 -13.95 -17.70
N LEU A 64 -7.27 -13.33 -16.68
CA LEU A 64 -8.52 -13.77 -16.05
C LEU A 64 -9.66 -12.83 -16.50
N PRO A 65 -10.87 -13.34 -16.77
CA PRO A 65 -12.00 -12.50 -17.15
C PRO A 65 -12.31 -11.44 -16.07
N GLY A 66 -12.42 -10.18 -16.48
CA GLY A 66 -12.72 -9.08 -15.55
C GLY A 66 -11.56 -8.68 -14.63
N LEU A 67 -10.37 -9.27 -14.82
CA LEU A 67 -9.19 -8.97 -14.02
C LEU A 67 -8.02 -8.59 -14.92
N HIS A 68 -7.46 -7.42 -14.63
CA HIS A 68 -6.27 -6.91 -15.30
C HIS A 68 -5.03 -7.31 -14.51
N PHE A 69 -4.21 -8.21 -15.08
CA PHE A 69 -2.94 -8.59 -14.47
C PHE A 69 -2.02 -7.39 -14.31
N MET A 70 -1.44 -7.24 -13.12
CA MET A 70 -0.47 -6.19 -12.84
C MET A 70 0.95 -6.73 -12.74
N PHE A 71 1.19 -7.64 -11.80
CA PHE A 71 2.48 -8.29 -11.61
C PHE A 71 2.32 -9.55 -10.74
N LYS A 72 3.39 -10.32 -10.63
CA LYS A 72 3.49 -11.46 -9.70
C LYS A 72 4.78 -11.40 -8.91
N THR A 73 4.75 -11.90 -7.68
CA THR A 73 5.92 -12.20 -6.86
C THR A 73 6.04 -13.70 -6.67
N ALA A 74 7.00 -14.16 -5.85
CA ALA A 74 7.14 -15.58 -5.52
C ALA A 74 5.89 -16.12 -4.79
N ASP A 75 5.26 -15.29 -3.96
CA ASP A 75 4.22 -15.73 -3.03
C ASP A 75 2.80 -15.28 -3.42
N MET A 76 2.67 -14.29 -4.30
CA MET A 76 1.39 -13.64 -4.61
C MET A 76 1.29 -13.22 -6.07
N VAL A 77 0.08 -13.25 -6.62
CA VAL A 77 -0.28 -12.62 -7.90
C VAL A 77 -1.16 -11.40 -7.65
N PHE A 78 -1.02 -10.36 -8.48
CA PHE A 78 -1.67 -9.07 -8.27
C PHE A 78 -2.45 -8.65 -9.50
N TYR A 79 -3.72 -8.29 -9.28
CA TYR A 79 -4.68 -7.92 -10.31
C TYR A 79 -5.44 -6.64 -9.96
N LYS A 80 -6.00 -5.99 -10.96
CA LYS A 80 -7.08 -5.00 -10.81
C LYS A 80 -8.40 -5.54 -11.31
N SER A 81 -9.42 -5.52 -10.46
CA SER A 81 -10.82 -5.64 -10.86
C SER A 81 -11.42 -4.26 -11.10
N ASP A 82 -12.63 -4.20 -11.66
CA ASP A 82 -13.41 -2.96 -11.77
C ASP A 82 -13.61 -2.31 -10.39
N THR A 83 -13.86 -3.13 -9.36
CA THR A 83 -13.98 -2.66 -7.96
C THR A 83 -12.70 -2.01 -7.46
N CYS A 84 -11.51 -2.49 -7.87
CA CYS A 84 -10.24 -1.84 -7.52
C CYS A 84 -10.18 -0.40 -8.09
N TYR A 85 -10.62 -0.20 -9.34
CA TYR A 85 -10.67 1.13 -9.96
C TYR A 85 -11.71 2.06 -9.31
N GLU A 86 -12.84 1.52 -8.84
CA GLU A 86 -13.83 2.28 -8.07
C GLU A 86 -13.27 2.72 -6.72
N LEU A 87 -12.60 1.81 -6.00
CA LEU A 87 -11.93 2.13 -4.74
C LEU A 87 -10.84 3.19 -4.92
N ASP A 88 -10.05 3.10 -6.00
CA ASP A 88 -9.06 4.13 -6.34
C ASP A 88 -9.70 5.51 -6.51
N ARG A 89 -10.87 5.57 -7.14
CA ARG A 89 -11.60 6.82 -7.39
C ARG A 89 -12.20 7.42 -6.11
N GLU A 90 -12.78 6.58 -5.26
CA GLU A 90 -13.49 7.04 -4.06
C GLU A 90 -12.55 7.30 -2.87
N LEU A 91 -11.43 6.57 -2.78
CA LEU A 91 -10.57 6.52 -1.59
C LEU A 91 -9.10 6.84 -1.87
N GLY A 92 -8.67 6.88 -3.13
CA GLY A 92 -7.28 7.18 -3.50
C GLY A 92 -6.79 8.53 -2.98
N ASP A 93 -7.63 9.57 -3.06
CA ASP A 93 -7.29 10.91 -2.58
C ASP A 93 -6.96 10.94 -1.08
N ILE A 94 -7.62 10.10 -0.28
CA ILE A 94 -7.40 10.03 1.16
C ILE A 94 -5.98 9.53 1.47
N HIS A 95 -5.49 8.54 0.73
CA HIS A 95 -4.13 8.04 0.91
C HIS A 95 -3.08 9.08 0.55
N VAL A 96 -3.29 9.81 -0.54
CA VAL A 96 -2.42 10.91 -0.96
C VAL A 96 -2.39 12.01 0.11
N GLU A 97 -3.54 12.38 0.66
CA GLU A 97 -3.63 13.36 1.75
C GLU A 97 -2.85 12.92 3.01
N ILE A 98 -2.95 11.65 3.38
CA ILE A 98 -2.23 11.08 4.53
C ILE A 98 -0.73 11.11 4.27
N ALA A 99 -0.26 10.60 3.13
CA ALA A 99 1.15 10.58 2.77
C ALA A 99 1.75 12.00 2.73
N ASN A 100 1.02 12.96 2.17
CA ASN A 100 1.42 14.37 2.17
C ASN A 100 1.45 14.98 3.59
N HIS A 101 0.57 14.53 4.48
CA HIS A 101 0.61 14.96 5.88
C HIS A 101 1.83 14.40 6.62
N GLU A 102 2.12 13.11 6.46
CA GLU A 102 3.29 12.45 7.03
C GLU A 102 4.59 13.08 6.53
N THR A 103 4.66 13.37 5.24
CA THR A 103 5.81 14.05 4.60
C THR A 103 6.04 15.43 5.23
N ARG A 104 4.97 16.21 5.45
CA ARG A 104 5.07 17.51 6.13
C ARG A 104 5.56 17.39 7.58
N ILE A 105 5.14 16.35 8.30
CA ILE A 105 5.64 16.10 9.66
C ILE A 105 7.14 15.78 9.62
N MET A 106 7.55 14.88 8.72
CA MET A 106 8.95 14.49 8.55
C MET A 106 9.83 15.71 8.22
N LEU A 107 9.41 16.54 7.27
CA LEU A 107 10.13 17.76 6.89
C LEU A 107 10.28 18.74 8.08
N ARG A 108 9.24 18.91 8.89
CA ARG A 108 9.32 19.74 10.11
C ARG A 108 10.28 19.19 11.14
N LEU A 109 10.33 17.87 11.31
CA LEU A 109 11.28 17.21 12.22
C LEU A 109 12.71 17.35 11.70
N MET A 110 12.94 17.18 10.40
CA MET A 110 14.25 17.39 9.79
C MET A 110 14.72 18.84 9.94
N ASP A 111 13.83 19.81 9.72
CA ASP A 111 14.14 21.23 9.90
C ASP A 111 14.50 21.53 11.36
N ALA A 112 13.73 21.01 12.33
CA ALA A 112 14.04 21.16 13.75
C ALA A 112 15.39 20.52 14.12
N LEU A 113 15.69 19.33 13.61
CA LEU A 113 16.98 18.67 13.81
C LEU A 113 18.13 19.52 13.25
N LEU A 114 18.00 20.05 12.03
CA LEU A 114 18.99 20.91 11.40
C LEU A 114 19.22 22.21 12.18
N HIS A 115 18.16 22.84 12.70
CA HIS A 115 18.27 24.03 13.54
C HIS A 115 19.09 23.77 14.81
N HIS A 116 19.02 22.56 15.38
CA HIS A 116 19.79 22.18 16.57
C HIS A 116 21.13 21.52 16.23
N ALA A 117 21.34 21.10 14.98
CA ALA A 117 22.56 20.42 14.54
C ALA A 117 23.81 21.28 14.78
N HIS A 118 23.72 22.60 14.60
CA HIS A 118 24.83 23.51 14.89
C HIS A 118 25.18 23.54 16.39
N ALA A 119 24.18 23.51 17.28
CA ALA A 119 24.41 23.44 18.72
C ALA A 119 25.00 22.09 19.14
N PHE A 120 24.53 20.99 18.52
CA PHE A 120 25.10 19.66 18.73
C PHE A 120 26.56 19.56 18.26
N LEU A 121 26.88 20.06 17.06
CA LEU A 121 28.24 20.09 16.53
C LEU A 121 29.18 20.91 17.43
N ALA A 122 28.73 22.09 17.86
CA ALA A 122 29.50 22.92 18.79
C ALA A 122 29.74 22.23 20.14
N LEU A 123 28.79 21.44 20.62
CA LEU A 123 28.90 20.69 21.87
C LEU A 123 29.85 19.50 21.73
N VAL A 124 29.79 18.79 20.60
CA VAL A 124 30.74 17.72 20.25
C VAL A 124 32.16 18.27 20.11
N ASP A 125 32.36 19.39 19.42
CA ASP A 125 33.67 20.04 19.31
C ASP A 125 34.23 20.44 20.68
N ARG A 126 33.35 20.93 21.58
CA ARG A 126 33.72 21.27 22.96
C ARG A 126 34.01 20.05 23.82
N ALA A 127 33.37 18.92 23.58
CA ALA A 127 33.63 17.67 24.29
C ALA A 127 34.95 17.03 23.83
N LEU A 128 35.21 17.03 22.52
CA LEU A 128 36.52 16.64 21.97
C LEU A 128 37.65 17.52 22.53
N MET A 129 37.34 18.79 22.85
CA MET A 129 38.24 19.71 23.53
C MET A 129 38.61 19.38 24.97
N LEU A 130 37.92 18.43 25.60
CA LEU A 130 38.15 18.02 26.99
C LEU A 130 38.73 16.61 27.11
N ASP A 131 38.69 15.82 26.04
CA ASP A 131 39.24 14.46 25.97
C ASP A 131 40.75 14.42 25.65
N TRP A 132 41.42 15.58 25.58
CA TRP A 132 42.88 15.71 25.40
C TRP A 132 43.61 16.34 26.57
#